data_AF-A0A538RVI8-F1
#
_entry.id   AF-A0A538RVI8-F1
#
_cell.length_a   1.000
_cell.length_b   1.000
_cell.length_c   1.000
_cell.angle_alpha   90.00
_cell.angle_beta   90.00
_cell.angle_gamma   90.00
#
_symmetry.space_group_name_H-M   'P 1'
#
loop_
_entity.id
_entity.type
_entity.pdbx_description
1 polymer ?
#
loop_
_entity_poly.entity_id
_entity_poly.type
_entity_poly.pdbx_seq_one_letter_code
_entity_poly.pdbx_strand_id
1 'polypeptide(L)'
;VIGAVSGESYADYLREHVFTPLAMKHTFASEPEAMRNGLATGHQVWFGVPVDADTYRSDYIAAGWLTSSVGDMGNYLIAQLNGGIYAGRSVLSAQGIEEMHRGVSKVGTGGSYGMGWLADSLNGVPVVSHDGDALNMNSDMVLVPSLSWAVELVATSDSLPVLLSASVTSTVKGVVSMLMGLKAPFTASPLVTYIVFDLLVLAFLGFQVWSLVRAVGRSQRPWRSRWASILRRAALPLGWRLVVATALIGLLWLLAAQLGASPLLIVNTDLGVSIVTIAVLLLVNGAVRTARAYIAAQSVTTLAEPLAPSSAAPWSRR
;
A
#
# COMPACT_ATOMS: atom_id res chain seq x y z
N VAL A 1 4.82 -10.93 -27.01
CA VAL A 1 4.00 -10.98 -28.25
C VAL A 1 4.48 -9.96 -29.28
N ILE A 2 4.47 -8.65 -28.98
CA ILE A 2 4.91 -7.59 -29.93
C ILE A 2 6.24 -7.93 -30.61
N GLY A 3 7.31 -8.18 -29.85
CA GLY A 3 8.61 -8.48 -30.47
C GLY A 3 8.66 -9.79 -31.25
N ALA A 4 7.87 -10.80 -30.85
CA ALA A 4 7.80 -12.06 -31.59
C ALA A 4 7.08 -11.93 -32.94
N VAL A 5 6.12 -11.01 -33.04
CA VAL A 5 5.33 -10.79 -34.26
C VAL A 5 5.99 -9.76 -35.19
N SER A 6 6.52 -8.67 -34.63
CA SER A 6 7.18 -7.59 -35.40
C SER A 6 8.62 -7.91 -35.80
N GLY A 7 9.32 -8.73 -35.00
CA GLY A 7 10.78 -8.88 -35.12
C GLY A 7 11.58 -7.72 -34.51
N GLU A 8 10.91 -6.72 -33.93
CA GLU A 8 11.50 -5.55 -33.29
C GLU A 8 11.60 -5.72 -31.77
N SER A 9 12.49 -4.98 -31.11
CA SER A 9 12.43 -4.85 -29.66
C SER A 9 11.16 -4.08 -29.27
N TYR A 10 10.62 -4.31 -28.07
CA TYR A 10 9.44 -3.58 -27.59
C TYR A 10 9.66 -2.06 -27.60
N ALA A 11 10.85 -1.62 -27.18
CA ALA A 11 11.21 -0.20 -27.13
C ALA A 11 11.29 0.42 -28.54
N ASP A 12 11.90 -0.28 -29.49
CA ASP A 12 12.03 0.22 -30.87
C ASP A 12 10.67 0.26 -31.55
N TYR A 13 9.83 -0.76 -31.36
CA TYR A 13 8.48 -0.80 -31.89
C TYR A 13 7.65 0.39 -31.41
N LEU A 14 7.65 0.67 -30.10
CA LEU A 14 6.94 1.83 -29.58
C LEU A 14 7.51 3.15 -30.11
N ARG A 15 8.84 3.27 -30.19
CA ARG A 15 9.48 4.49 -30.71
C ARG A 15 9.07 4.75 -32.16
N GLU A 16 9.08 3.75 -33.02
CA GLU A 16 8.80 3.87 -34.45
C GLU A 16 7.30 3.99 -34.76
N HIS A 17 6.46 3.19 -34.09
CA HIS A 17 5.04 3.04 -34.45
C HIS A 17 4.09 3.86 -33.57
N VAL A 18 4.54 4.37 -32.42
CA VAL A 18 3.69 5.15 -31.50
C VAL A 18 4.31 6.53 -31.19
N PHE A 19 5.50 6.57 -30.59
CA PHE A 19 6.05 7.82 -30.07
C PHE A 19 6.42 8.81 -31.19
N THR A 20 7.12 8.35 -32.23
CA THR A 20 7.52 9.21 -33.35
C THR A 20 6.32 9.75 -34.13
N PRO A 21 5.32 8.93 -34.54
CA PRO A 21 4.13 9.42 -35.23
C PRO A 21 3.29 10.42 -34.41
N LEU A 22 3.29 10.28 -33.09
CA LEU A 22 2.57 11.17 -32.17
C LEU A 22 3.44 12.34 -31.65
N ALA A 23 4.64 12.51 -32.19
CA ALA A 23 5.60 13.53 -31.78
C ALA A 23 5.93 13.53 -30.27
N MET A 24 5.94 12.36 -29.64
CA MET A 24 6.22 12.14 -28.22
C MET A 24 7.73 12.02 -27.98
N LYS A 25 8.44 13.15 -27.97
CA LYS A 25 9.93 13.20 -27.97
C LYS A 25 10.57 12.97 -26.59
N HIS A 26 9.79 13.07 -25.52
CA HIS A 26 10.17 12.88 -24.13
C HIS A 26 9.50 11.64 -23.54
N THR A 27 9.23 10.64 -24.39
CA THR A 27 8.63 9.36 -24.00
C THR A 27 9.61 8.24 -24.27
N PHE A 28 9.86 7.41 -23.26
CA PHE A 28 10.94 6.44 -23.24
C PHE A 28 10.47 5.09 -22.70
N ALA A 29 10.96 4.01 -23.30
CA ALA A 29 10.81 2.65 -22.82
C ALA A 29 12.09 2.14 -22.10
N SER A 30 12.84 3.07 -21.50
CA SER A 30 14.11 2.82 -20.85
C SER A 30 14.38 3.93 -19.83
N GLU A 31 14.40 3.60 -18.54
CA GLU A 31 14.69 4.59 -17.50
C GLU A 31 16.08 5.24 -17.66
N PRO A 32 17.18 4.52 -17.94
CA PRO A 32 18.46 5.18 -18.17
C PRO A 32 18.43 6.23 -19.29
N GLU A 33 17.60 6.01 -20.32
CA GLU A 33 17.37 7.00 -21.38
C GLU A 33 16.56 8.19 -20.84
N ALA A 34 15.48 7.93 -20.10
CA ALA A 34 14.68 8.98 -19.48
C ALA A 34 15.49 9.85 -18.50
N MET A 35 16.35 9.25 -17.66
CA MET A 35 17.23 9.97 -16.73
C MET A 35 18.14 10.96 -17.44
N ARG A 36 18.74 10.56 -18.56
CA ARG A 36 19.57 11.46 -19.39
C ARG A 36 18.78 12.62 -20.01
N ASN A 37 17.46 12.48 -20.07
CA ASN A 37 16.53 13.47 -20.62
C ASN A 37 15.67 14.16 -19.53
N GLY A 38 16.11 14.11 -18.26
CA GLY A 38 15.48 14.89 -17.19
C GLY A 38 14.31 14.21 -16.50
N LEU A 39 14.34 12.88 -16.34
CA LEU A 39 13.40 12.16 -15.49
C LEU A 39 13.33 12.77 -14.08
N ALA A 40 12.11 13.03 -13.61
CA ALA A 40 11.87 13.49 -12.25
C ALA A 40 12.16 12.38 -11.23
N THR A 41 12.63 12.76 -10.04
CA THR A 41 12.80 11.81 -8.93
C THR A 41 11.44 11.35 -8.43
N GLY A 42 11.23 10.03 -8.37
CA GLY A 42 10.07 9.43 -7.70
C GLY A 42 10.30 9.35 -6.19
N HIS A 43 9.23 9.48 -5.42
CA HIS A 43 9.30 9.47 -3.95
C HIS A 43 8.28 8.51 -3.35
N GLN A 44 8.68 7.81 -2.30
CA GLN A 44 7.75 7.24 -1.35
C GLN A 44 7.51 8.22 -0.21
N VAL A 45 6.26 8.45 0.17
CA VAL A 45 5.97 9.29 1.34
C VAL A 45 6.04 8.43 2.60
N TRP A 46 6.94 8.81 3.52
CA TRP A 46 7.14 8.16 4.82
C TRP A 46 6.77 9.13 5.93
N PHE A 47 5.73 8.82 6.70
CA PHE A 47 5.30 9.65 7.84
C PHE A 47 5.17 11.15 7.45
N GLY A 48 4.54 11.39 6.29
CA GLY A 48 4.31 12.73 5.73
C GLY A 48 5.50 13.36 5.02
N VAL A 49 6.66 12.70 4.97
CA VAL A 49 7.89 13.21 4.35
C VAL A 49 8.18 12.44 3.06
N PRO A 50 8.32 13.10 1.90
CA PRO A 50 8.73 12.43 0.68
C PRO A 50 10.20 11.98 0.79
N VAL A 51 10.45 10.73 0.46
CA VAL A 51 11.77 10.09 0.46
C VAL A 51 12.02 9.53 -0.95
N ASP A 52 13.15 9.88 -1.54
CA ASP A 52 13.57 9.37 -2.84
C ASP A 52 13.48 7.84 -2.88
N ALA A 53 12.83 7.31 -3.91
CA ALA A 53 12.65 5.89 -4.09
C ALA A 53 12.85 5.53 -5.56
N ASP A 54 13.68 4.51 -5.79
CA ASP A 54 13.82 3.86 -7.09
C ASP A 54 13.10 2.50 -7.03
N THR A 55 12.10 2.36 -7.88
CA THR A 55 11.25 1.18 -7.97
C THR A 55 11.24 0.59 -9.38
N TYR A 56 12.10 1.09 -10.29
CA TYR A 56 12.07 0.74 -11.70
C TYR A 56 12.25 -0.76 -11.95
N ARG A 57 11.45 -1.28 -12.89
CA ARG A 57 11.50 -2.68 -13.32
C ARG A 57 11.52 -2.80 -14.83
N SER A 58 12.72 -2.95 -15.38
CA SER A 58 12.91 -3.19 -16.81
C SER A 58 12.21 -4.46 -17.33
N ASP A 59 12.04 -5.48 -16.49
CA ASP A 59 11.33 -6.72 -16.81
C ASP A 59 9.80 -6.54 -16.94
N TYR A 60 9.26 -5.43 -16.43
CA TYR A 60 7.84 -5.08 -16.46
C TYR A 60 7.54 -3.85 -17.34
N ILE A 61 8.47 -3.47 -18.24
CA ILE A 61 8.36 -2.25 -19.06
C ILE A 61 7.04 -2.15 -19.82
N ALA A 62 6.53 -3.27 -20.34
CA ALA A 62 5.30 -3.30 -21.12
C ALA A 62 4.02 -3.13 -20.28
N ALA A 63 4.12 -3.23 -18.94
CA ALA A 63 2.99 -3.14 -18.03
C ALA A 63 2.87 -1.78 -17.34
N GLY A 64 3.98 -1.08 -17.07
CA GLY A 64 3.89 0.16 -16.26
C GLY A 64 5.16 1.01 -16.09
N TRP A 65 6.24 0.75 -16.82
CA TRP A 65 7.50 1.50 -16.65
C TRP A 65 7.89 2.36 -17.85
N LEU A 66 6.93 2.65 -18.73
CA LEU A 66 7.13 3.71 -19.71
C LEU A 66 7.20 5.05 -18.98
N THR A 67 8.13 5.90 -19.40
CA THR A 67 8.28 7.25 -18.89
C THR A 67 7.82 8.23 -19.94
N SER A 68 7.09 9.27 -19.55
CA SER A 68 6.59 10.29 -20.47
C SER A 68 6.58 11.67 -19.81
N SER A 69 6.34 12.70 -20.61
CA SER A 69 6.00 14.04 -20.12
C SER A 69 4.51 14.29 -20.30
N VAL A 70 3.94 15.19 -19.49
CA VAL A 70 2.52 15.59 -19.64
C VAL A 70 2.24 16.17 -21.03
N GLY A 71 3.21 16.85 -21.65
CA GLY A 71 3.08 17.36 -23.02
C GLY A 71 2.96 16.26 -24.08
N ASP A 72 3.81 15.23 -23.97
CA ASP A 72 3.74 14.07 -24.86
C ASP A 72 2.47 13.26 -24.65
N MET A 73 2.07 13.04 -23.38
CA MET A 73 0.79 12.41 -23.06
C MET A 73 -0.40 13.20 -23.61
N GLY A 74 -0.32 14.54 -23.67
CA GLY A 74 -1.30 15.37 -24.36
C GLY A 74 -1.49 14.95 -25.84
N ASN A 75 -0.40 14.72 -26.57
CA ASN A 75 -0.48 14.28 -27.97
C ASN A 75 -1.10 12.88 -28.09
N TYR A 76 -0.73 11.97 -27.18
CA TYR A 76 -1.31 10.64 -27.10
C TYR A 76 -2.81 10.68 -26.85
N LEU A 77 -3.26 11.47 -25.88
CA LEU A 77 -4.67 11.61 -25.53
C LEU A 77 -5.48 12.29 -26.64
N ILE A 78 -4.90 13.26 -27.35
CA ILE A 78 -5.52 13.83 -28.56
C ILE A 78 -5.72 12.74 -29.61
N ALA A 79 -4.72 11.88 -29.85
CA ALA A 79 -4.85 10.77 -30.79
C ALA A 79 -5.99 9.82 -30.35
N GLN A 80 -6.08 9.50 -29.06
CA GLN A 80 -7.14 8.65 -28.51
C GLN A 80 -8.55 9.24 -28.69
N LEU A 81 -8.70 10.56 -28.56
CA LEU A 81 -9.98 11.23 -28.82
C LEU A 81 -10.30 11.37 -30.31
N ASN A 82 -9.28 11.43 -31.16
CA ASN A 82 -9.39 11.75 -32.58
C ASN A 82 -9.21 10.50 -33.47
N GLY A 83 -9.73 9.35 -33.03
CA GLY A 83 -9.75 8.12 -33.83
C GLY A 83 -8.36 7.60 -34.21
N GLY A 84 -7.36 7.84 -33.37
CA GLY A 84 -5.99 7.35 -33.52
C GLY A 84 -5.09 8.29 -34.31
N ILE A 85 -5.52 9.55 -34.52
CA ILE A 85 -4.83 10.53 -35.37
C ILE A 85 -4.32 11.72 -34.57
N TYR A 86 -3.03 12.01 -34.68
CA TYR A 86 -2.42 13.25 -34.20
C TYR A 86 -1.63 13.92 -35.33
N ALA A 87 -1.85 15.23 -35.54
CA ALA A 87 -1.17 16.02 -36.57
C ALA A 87 -1.15 15.35 -37.97
N GLY A 88 -2.23 14.66 -38.34
CA GLY A 88 -2.38 13.97 -39.64
C GLY A 88 -1.68 12.61 -39.75
N ARG A 89 -1.04 12.11 -38.68
CA ARG A 89 -0.46 10.77 -38.60
C ARG A 89 -1.40 9.85 -37.82
N SER A 90 -1.67 8.67 -38.36
CA SER A 90 -2.49 7.65 -37.71
C SER A 90 -1.60 6.55 -37.13
N VAL A 91 -1.86 6.17 -35.87
CA VAL A 91 -1.22 5.02 -35.21
C VAL A 91 -2.17 3.83 -35.07
N LEU A 92 -3.48 4.09 -35.14
CA LEU A 92 -4.53 3.10 -35.11
C LEU A 92 -5.73 3.62 -35.91
N SER A 93 -6.54 2.72 -36.46
CA SER A 93 -7.80 3.09 -37.12
C SER A 93 -8.84 3.54 -36.08
N ALA A 94 -9.80 4.38 -36.49
CA ALA A 94 -10.89 4.81 -35.62
C ALA A 94 -11.68 3.61 -35.04
N GLN A 95 -11.97 2.60 -35.86
CA GLN A 95 -12.59 1.36 -35.39
C GLN A 95 -11.70 0.62 -34.37
N GLY A 96 -10.38 0.65 -34.53
CA GLY A 96 -9.44 0.07 -33.57
C GLY A 96 -9.44 0.81 -32.24
N ILE A 97 -9.58 2.14 -32.23
CA ILE A 97 -9.70 2.97 -31.03
C ILE A 97 -11.02 2.68 -30.30
N GLU A 98 -12.12 2.60 -31.05
CA GLU A 98 -13.42 2.20 -30.49
C GLU A 98 -13.35 0.82 -29.86
N GLU A 99 -12.73 -0.14 -30.53
CA GLU A 99 -12.53 -1.50 -30.02
C GLU A 99 -11.62 -1.53 -28.79
N MET A 100 -10.54 -0.73 -28.78
CA MET A 100 -9.62 -0.59 -27.65
C MET A 100 -10.33 -0.08 -26.38
N HIS A 101 -11.19 0.92 -26.55
CA HIS A 101 -11.97 1.52 -25.46
C HIS A 101 -13.23 0.73 -25.09
N ARG A 102 -13.63 -0.26 -25.90
CA ARG A 102 -14.82 -1.06 -25.65
C ARG A 102 -14.60 -1.95 -24.43
N GLY A 103 -15.16 -1.54 -23.29
CA GLY A 103 -15.07 -2.32 -22.06
C GLY A 103 -15.89 -3.61 -22.15
N VAL A 104 -15.21 -4.75 -22.31
CA VAL A 104 -15.83 -6.08 -22.51
C VAL A 104 -15.89 -6.92 -21.25
N SER A 105 -15.02 -6.66 -20.29
CA SER A 105 -14.89 -7.45 -19.06
C SER A 105 -15.33 -6.64 -17.86
N LYS A 106 -16.40 -7.02 -17.17
CA LYS A 106 -16.84 -6.30 -15.97
C LYS A 106 -15.74 -6.30 -14.89
N VAL A 107 -15.48 -5.15 -14.29
CA VAL A 107 -14.51 -4.96 -13.20
C VAL A 107 -15.19 -4.26 -12.03
N GLY A 108 -14.95 -4.77 -10.83
CA GLY A 108 -15.51 -4.20 -9.59
C GLY A 108 -17.04 -4.09 -9.61
N THR A 109 -17.54 -2.99 -9.05
CA THR A 109 -18.98 -2.73 -8.86
C THR A 109 -19.59 -1.77 -9.89
N GLY A 110 -18.81 -1.23 -10.82
CA GLY A 110 -19.32 -0.28 -11.82
C GLY A 110 -18.25 0.12 -12.82
N GLY A 111 -18.08 -0.68 -13.87
CA GLY A 111 -17.14 -0.43 -14.97
C GLY A 111 -16.85 -1.69 -15.76
N SER A 112 -16.23 -1.53 -16.93
CA SER A 112 -15.72 -2.64 -17.73
C SER A 112 -14.35 -2.33 -18.30
N TYR A 113 -13.51 -3.34 -18.41
CA TYR A 113 -12.15 -3.25 -18.90
C TYR A 113 -12.09 -3.62 -20.39
N GLY A 114 -11.47 -2.75 -21.17
CA GLY A 114 -11.16 -2.93 -22.59
C GLY A 114 -9.71 -3.38 -22.79
N MET A 115 -9.08 -2.93 -23.87
CA MET A 115 -7.69 -3.27 -24.18
C MET A 115 -6.73 -2.25 -23.53
N GLY A 116 -6.51 -2.39 -22.22
CA GLY A 116 -5.66 -1.48 -21.46
C GLY A 116 -6.34 -0.16 -21.12
N TRP A 117 -7.67 -0.18 -20.95
CA TRP A 117 -8.49 0.96 -20.59
C TRP A 117 -9.68 0.51 -19.75
N LEU A 118 -10.10 1.36 -18.81
CA LEU A 118 -11.29 1.19 -18.01
C LEU A 118 -12.40 2.08 -18.57
N ALA A 119 -13.48 1.47 -19.05
CA ALA A 119 -14.68 2.15 -19.48
C ALA A 119 -15.68 2.22 -18.33
N ASP A 120 -16.11 3.42 -17.98
CA ASP A 120 -17.04 3.67 -16.88
C ASP A 120 -17.88 4.94 -17.17
N SER A 121 -18.55 5.46 -16.15
CA SER A 121 -19.26 6.73 -16.19
C SER A 121 -18.85 7.60 -15.01
N LEU A 122 -18.60 8.89 -15.27
CA LEU A 122 -18.39 9.90 -14.26
C LEU A 122 -19.55 10.89 -14.31
N ASN A 123 -20.29 11.01 -13.21
CA ASN A 123 -21.50 11.85 -13.14
C ASN A 123 -22.53 11.55 -14.24
N GLY A 124 -22.66 10.27 -14.62
CA GLY A 124 -23.56 9.82 -15.69
C GLY A 124 -23.05 10.06 -17.12
N VAL A 125 -21.85 10.64 -17.28
CA VAL A 125 -21.21 10.83 -18.58
C VAL A 125 -20.22 9.67 -18.82
N PRO A 126 -20.28 8.97 -19.96
CA PRO A 126 -19.31 7.93 -20.29
C PRO A 126 -17.89 8.49 -20.32
N VAL A 127 -16.98 7.79 -19.66
CA VAL A 127 -15.55 8.10 -19.62
C VAL A 127 -14.73 6.85 -19.87
N VAL A 128 -13.51 7.05 -20.36
CA VAL A 128 -12.52 5.98 -20.53
C VAL A 128 -11.25 6.43 -19.81
N SER A 129 -10.67 5.60 -18.97
CA SER A 129 -9.56 5.99 -18.11
C SER A 129 -8.54 4.89 -17.91
N HIS A 130 -7.35 5.25 -17.43
CA HIS A 130 -6.36 4.32 -16.93
C HIS A 130 -5.52 5.01 -15.87
N ASP A 131 -5.24 4.30 -14.77
CA ASP A 131 -4.36 4.76 -13.70
C ASP A 131 -2.96 4.15 -13.85
N GLY A 132 -1.99 4.73 -13.16
CA GLY A 132 -0.63 4.23 -13.09
C GLY A 132 -0.15 4.34 -11.65
N ASP A 133 0.37 3.23 -11.12
CA ASP A 133 0.94 3.17 -9.78
C ASP A 133 2.29 2.43 -9.87
N ALA A 134 3.36 3.21 -9.69
CA ALA A 134 4.74 2.74 -9.68
C ALA A 134 5.34 2.76 -8.27
N LEU A 135 4.52 2.98 -7.22
CA LEU A 135 4.88 3.05 -5.79
C LEU A 135 5.74 4.24 -5.38
N ASN A 136 6.38 4.91 -6.33
CA ASN A 136 7.14 6.14 -6.15
C ASN A 136 6.61 7.28 -7.04
N MET A 137 5.73 6.95 -7.98
CA MET A 137 5.04 7.86 -8.89
C MET A 137 3.65 7.32 -9.14
N ASN A 138 2.72 8.23 -9.37
CA ASN A 138 1.34 7.91 -9.65
C ASN A 138 0.83 8.77 -10.81
N SER A 139 0.03 8.20 -11.70
CA SER A 139 -0.57 8.93 -12.81
C SER A 139 -2.00 8.50 -13.03
N ASP A 140 -2.80 9.36 -13.66
CA ASP A 140 -4.15 9.02 -14.08
C ASP A 140 -4.50 9.83 -15.32
N MET A 141 -5.10 9.14 -16.28
CA MET A 141 -5.62 9.72 -17.50
C MET A 141 -7.10 9.40 -17.67
N VAL A 142 -7.89 10.43 -17.99
CA VAL A 142 -9.33 10.32 -18.26
C VAL A 142 -9.65 11.00 -19.58
N LEU A 143 -10.39 10.27 -20.43
CA LEU A 143 -11.00 10.74 -21.66
C LEU A 143 -12.51 10.93 -21.42
N VAL A 144 -13.05 12.03 -21.91
CA VAL A 144 -14.49 12.29 -22.00
C VAL A 144 -14.85 12.49 -23.49
N PRO A 145 -15.04 11.40 -24.26
CA PRO A 145 -15.16 11.48 -25.71
C PRO A 145 -16.29 12.40 -26.20
N SER A 146 -17.44 12.39 -25.50
CA SER A 146 -18.60 13.22 -25.84
C SER A 146 -18.36 14.73 -25.73
N LEU A 147 -17.35 15.14 -24.95
CA LEU A 147 -16.97 16.54 -24.74
C LEU A 147 -15.62 16.88 -25.39
N SER A 148 -14.98 15.90 -26.03
CA SER A 148 -13.61 16.03 -26.58
C SER A 148 -12.60 16.55 -25.55
N TRP A 149 -12.74 16.10 -24.29
CA TRP A 149 -11.81 16.45 -23.22
C TRP A 149 -10.92 15.25 -22.88
N ALA A 150 -9.67 15.56 -22.54
CA ALA A 150 -8.75 14.64 -21.92
C ALA A 150 -8.05 15.35 -20.77
N VAL A 151 -7.81 14.63 -19.68
CA VAL A 151 -7.07 15.12 -18.51
C VAL A 151 -6.03 14.07 -18.17
N GLU A 152 -4.78 14.52 -18.04
CA GLU A 152 -3.64 13.75 -17.52
C GLU A 152 -3.20 14.42 -16.21
N LEU A 153 -2.91 13.63 -15.18
CA LEU A 153 -2.21 14.11 -13.99
C LEU A 153 -1.12 13.12 -13.61
N VAL A 154 0.05 13.66 -13.28
CA VAL A 154 1.20 12.90 -12.81
C VAL A 154 1.65 13.47 -11.47
N ALA A 155 1.89 12.60 -10.51
CA ALA A 155 2.47 12.90 -9.22
C ALA A 155 3.78 12.12 -9.06
N THR A 156 4.85 12.81 -8.67
CA THR A 156 6.18 12.21 -8.47
C THR A 156 6.36 11.65 -7.06
N SER A 157 5.25 11.23 -6.46
CA SER A 157 5.22 10.64 -5.13
C SER A 157 4.05 9.67 -5.03
N ASP A 158 4.24 8.58 -4.31
CA ASP A 158 3.14 7.70 -3.93
C ASP A 158 3.31 7.21 -2.48
N SER A 159 2.21 6.82 -1.86
CA SER A 159 2.18 6.06 -0.62
C SER A 159 0.82 5.43 -0.36
N LEU A 160 0.81 4.33 0.39
CA LEU A 160 -0.43 3.63 0.74
C LEU A 160 -1.44 4.53 1.50
N PRO A 161 -1.04 5.37 2.48
CA PRO A 161 -1.99 6.30 3.11
C PRO A 161 -2.61 7.31 2.13
N VAL A 162 -1.84 7.80 1.15
CA VAL A 162 -2.33 8.75 0.14
C VAL A 162 -3.24 8.05 -0.86
N LEU A 163 -2.89 6.86 -1.34
CA LEU A 163 -3.72 6.05 -2.22
C LEU A 163 -5.12 5.81 -1.63
N LEU A 164 -5.20 5.55 -0.32
CA LEU A 164 -6.45 5.27 0.39
C LEU A 164 -7.31 6.51 0.69
N SER A 165 -6.80 7.74 0.54
CA SER A 165 -7.47 8.95 1.02
C SER A 165 -7.53 10.13 0.04
N ALA A 166 -6.54 10.24 -0.85
CA ALA A 166 -6.33 11.38 -1.73
C ALA A 166 -5.61 10.98 -3.03
N SER A 167 -6.09 9.90 -3.68
CA SER A 167 -5.48 9.40 -4.91
C SER A 167 -5.50 10.44 -6.03
N VAL A 168 -4.50 10.36 -6.92
CA VAL A 168 -4.44 11.08 -8.20
C VAL A 168 -5.75 10.92 -8.97
N THR A 169 -6.31 9.70 -9.02
CA THR A 169 -7.61 9.40 -9.62
C THR A 169 -8.74 10.27 -9.09
N SER A 170 -8.81 10.47 -7.76
CA SER A 170 -9.83 11.31 -7.15
C SER A 170 -9.68 12.78 -7.56
N THR A 171 -8.44 13.23 -7.72
CA THR A 171 -8.11 14.57 -8.20
C THR A 171 -8.52 14.76 -9.66
N VAL A 172 -8.17 13.82 -10.55
CA VAL A 172 -8.55 13.88 -11.96
C VAL A 172 -10.07 13.85 -12.14
N LYS A 173 -10.77 12.95 -11.45
CA LYS A 173 -12.25 12.91 -11.43
C LYS A 173 -12.85 14.23 -10.92
N GLY A 174 -12.21 14.86 -9.93
CA GLY A 174 -12.58 16.18 -9.44
C GLY A 174 -12.43 17.29 -10.47
N VAL A 175 -11.30 17.32 -11.20
CA VAL A 175 -11.08 18.26 -12.31
C VAL A 175 -12.14 18.08 -13.39
N VAL A 176 -12.39 16.85 -13.84
CA VAL A 176 -13.43 16.57 -14.84
C VAL A 176 -14.81 17.00 -14.35
N SER A 177 -15.14 16.74 -13.08
CA SER A 177 -16.41 17.19 -12.48
C SER A 177 -16.53 18.72 -12.48
N MET A 178 -15.46 19.45 -12.15
CA MET A 178 -15.44 20.92 -12.20
C MET A 178 -15.58 21.46 -13.61
N LEU A 179 -14.95 20.83 -14.61
CA LEU A 179 -15.14 21.19 -16.02
C LEU A 179 -16.60 21.00 -16.47
N MET A 180 -17.30 19.99 -15.93
CA MET A 180 -18.74 19.77 -16.12
C MET A 180 -19.64 20.72 -15.30
N GLY A 181 -19.08 21.69 -14.57
CA GLY A 181 -19.83 22.64 -13.73
C GLY A 181 -20.34 22.03 -12.41
N LEU A 182 -19.88 20.84 -12.04
CA LEU A 182 -20.20 20.18 -10.79
C LEU A 182 -19.14 20.50 -9.73
N LYS A 183 -19.46 20.25 -8.46
CA LYS A 183 -18.48 20.36 -7.38
C LYS A 183 -17.53 19.16 -7.41
N ALA A 184 -16.25 19.40 -7.15
CA ALA A 184 -15.30 18.32 -6.93
C ALA A 184 -15.75 17.45 -5.74
N PRO A 185 -15.54 16.11 -5.82
CA PRO A 185 -15.77 15.25 -4.68
C PRO A 185 -14.87 15.67 -3.51
N PHE A 186 -15.29 15.35 -2.30
CA PHE A 186 -14.45 15.56 -1.14
C PHE A 186 -13.22 14.65 -1.21
N THR A 187 -12.05 15.25 -1.07
CA THR A 187 -10.78 14.53 -0.99
C THR A 187 -10.11 14.96 0.31
N ALA A 188 -9.67 13.99 1.12
CA ALA A 188 -8.94 14.32 2.34
C ALA A 188 -7.61 14.98 1.98
N SER A 189 -7.12 15.88 2.82
CA SER A 189 -5.78 16.45 2.62
C SER A 189 -4.74 15.37 2.95
N PRO A 190 -3.74 15.12 2.07
CA PRO A 190 -2.65 14.20 2.35
C PRO A 190 -1.95 14.50 3.69
N LEU A 191 -1.76 15.80 4.00
CA LEU A 191 -1.18 16.23 5.27
C LEU A 191 -2.03 15.80 6.47
N VAL A 192 -3.35 15.97 6.39
CA VAL A 192 -4.27 15.58 7.47
C VAL A 192 -4.30 14.06 7.62
N THR A 193 -4.30 13.31 6.50
CA THR A 193 -4.19 11.86 6.51
C THR A 193 -2.95 11.41 7.28
N TYR A 194 -1.80 12.02 6.98
CA TYR A 194 -0.55 11.69 7.65
C TYR A 194 -0.53 12.08 9.12
N ILE A 195 -1.04 13.27 9.49
CA ILE A 195 -1.16 13.65 10.90
C ILE A 195 -1.97 12.61 11.67
N VAL A 196 -3.11 12.18 11.14
CA VAL A 196 -3.95 11.16 11.78
C VAL A 196 -3.21 9.82 11.87
N PHE A 197 -2.60 9.37 10.78
CA PHE A 197 -1.82 8.12 10.74
C PHE A 197 -0.67 8.14 11.76
N ASP A 198 0.16 9.18 11.75
CA ASP A 198 1.32 9.32 12.63
C ASP A 198 0.90 9.38 14.10
N LEU A 199 -0.17 10.12 14.42
CA LEU A 199 -0.71 10.17 15.78
C LEU A 199 -1.22 8.81 16.25
N LEU A 200 -1.85 8.02 15.38
CA LEU A 200 -2.29 6.66 15.69
C LEU A 200 -1.08 5.75 15.94
N VAL A 201 -0.08 5.78 15.06
CA VAL A 201 1.16 5.01 15.23
C VAL A 201 1.84 5.37 16.56
N LEU A 202 2.02 6.66 16.84
CA LEU A 202 2.61 7.14 18.09
C LEU A 202 1.79 6.73 19.32
N ALA A 203 0.46 6.80 19.25
CA ALA A 203 -0.42 6.37 20.34
C ALA A 203 -0.27 4.86 20.61
N PHE A 204 -0.22 4.03 19.57
CA PHE A 204 -0.02 2.59 19.72
C PHE A 204 1.37 2.26 20.27
N LEU A 205 2.43 2.86 19.71
CA LEU A 205 3.79 2.67 20.20
C LEU A 205 3.94 3.13 21.65
N GLY A 206 3.44 4.34 21.96
CA GLY A 206 3.44 4.91 23.31
C GLY A 206 2.67 4.03 24.30
N PHE A 207 1.50 3.51 23.91
CA PHE A 207 0.74 2.56 24.72
C PHE A 207 1.51 1.25 24.96
N GLN A 208 2.19 0.69 23.95
CA GLN A 208 2.99 -0.53 24.11
C GLN A 208 4.16 -0.30 25.06
N VAL A 209 4.90 0.80 24.90
CA VAL A 209 6.02 1.17 25.77
C VAL A 209 5.53 1.40 27.19
N TRP A 210 4.49 2.22 27.39
CA TRP A 210 3.89 2.44 28.70
C TRP A 210 3.42 1.14 29.35
N SER A 211 2.76 0.27 28.57
CA SER A 211 2.30 -1.05 29.00
C SER A 211 3.46 -1.96 29.42
N LEU A 212 4.61 -1.87 28.74
CA LEU A 212 5.84 -2.61 29.07
C LEU A 212 6.48 -2.08 30.35
N VAL A 213 6.64 -0.76 30.49
CA VAL A 213 7.15 -0.10 31.71
C VAL A 213 6.26 -0.44 32.92
N ARG A 214 4.93 -0.33 32.76
CA ARG A 214 3.94 -0.72 33.77
C ARG A 214 3.91 -2.22 34.03
N ALA A 215 4.32 -3.05 33.07
CA ALA A 215 4.53 -4.45 33.34
C ALA A 215 5.69 -4.54 34.31
N VAL A 216 6.91 -4.15 33.91
CA VAL A 216 8.16 -4.27 34.68
C VAL A 216 8.07 -3.66 36.08
N GLY A 217 7.50 -2.46 36.23
CA GLY A 217 7.45 -1.74 37.52
C GLY A 217 6.43 -2.25 38.53
N ARG A 218 5.50 -3.15 38.17
CA ARG A 218 4.53 -3.68 39.13
C ARG A 218 5.12 -4.79 39.99
N SER A 219 5.00 -4.64 41.30
CA SER A 219 5.29 -5.70 42.28
C SER A 219 4.32 -6.87 42.08
N GLN A 220 4.87 -8.08 42.02
CA GLN A 220 4.11 -9.31 41.82
C GLN A 220 3.44 -9.71 43.14
N ARG A 221 2.11 -9.79 43.17
CA ARG A 221 1.39 -10.39 44.32
C ARG A 221 1.52 -11.92 44.27
N PRO A 222 1.78 -12.59 45.40
CA PRO A 222 1.88 -14.05 45.45
C PRO A 222 0.56 -14.73 45.06
N TRP A 223 0.68 -15.89 44.41
CA TRP A 223 -0.43 -16.58 43.76
C TRP A 223 -1.18 -17.49 44.73
N ARG A 224 -2.52 -17.45 44.70
CA ARG A 224 -3.39 -18.35 45.50
C ARG A 224 -3.58 -19.74 44.88
N SER A 225 -3.41 -19.88 43.56
CA SER A 225 -3.53 -21.15 42.82
C SER A 225 -2.63 -21.13 41.58
N ARG A 226 -1.81 -22.18 41.38
CA ARG A 226 -0.79 -22.24 40.33
C ARG A 226 -1.40 -22.23 38.93
N TRP A 227 -2.20 -23.24 38.58
CA TRP A 227 -2.71 -23.43 37.21
C TRP A 227 -3.70 -22.35 36.76
N ALA A 228 -4.67 -21.99 37.61
CA ALA A 228 -5.63 -20.93 37.29
C ALA A 228 -4.95 -19.56 37.10
N SER A 229 -3.85 -19.30 37.80
CA SER A 229 -3.08 -18.07 37.67
C SER A 229 -2.18 -18.06 36.43
N ILE A 230 -1.55 -19.19 36.06
CA ILE A 230 -0.82 -19.33 34.79
C ILE A 230 -1.78 -19.06 33.62
N LEU A 231 -2.93 -19.70 33.61
CA LEU A 231 -3.91 -19.57 32.53
C LEU A 231 -4.41 -18.13 32.40
N ARG A 232 -4.84 -17.51 33.50
CA ARG A 232 -5.45 -16.17 33.49
C ARG A 232 -4.46 -15.01 33.35
N ARG A 233 -3.24 -15.14 33.89
CA ARG A 233 -2.28 -14.02 33.97
C ARG A 233 -1.14 -14.12 32.95
N ALA A 234 -0.93 -15.28 32.34
CA ALA A 234 0.14 -15.49 31.36
C ALA A 234 -0.40 -16.04 30.02
N ALA A 235 -1.05 -17.20 30.02
CA ALA A 235 -1.43 -17.89 28.79
C ALA A 235 -2.51 -17.13 27.98
N LEU A 236 -3.61 -16.72 28.61
CA LEU A 236 -4.68 -15.97 27.93
C LEU A 236 -4.20 -14.61 27.39
N PRO A 237 -3.49 -13.76 28.17
CA PRO A 237 -2.96 -12.51 27.65
C PRO A 237 -1.88 -12.67 26.56
N LEU A 238 -1.10 -13.75 26.58
CA LEU A 238 -0.12 -14.05 25.53
C LEU A 238 -0.83 -14.54 24.26
N GLY A 239 -1.78 -15.45 24.41
CA GLY A 239 -2.59 -15.98 23.31
C GLY A 239 -3.36 -14.88 22.59
N TRP A 240 -4.00 -13.96 23.32
CA TRP A 240 -4.66 -12.81 22.70
C TRP A 240 -3.69 -11.93 21.90
N ARG A 241 -2.50 -11.65 22.43
CA ARG A 241 -1.49 -10.83 21.73
C ARG A 241 -0.95 -11.51 20.49
N LEU A 242 -0.77 -12.84 20.54
CA LEU A 242 -0.41 -13.64 19.36
C LEU A 242 -1.49 -13.53 18.29
N VAL A 243 -2.78 -13.69 18.65
CA VAL A 243 -3.90 -13.52 17.72
C VAL A 243 -3.89 -12.13 17.08
N VAL A 244 -3.73 -11.06 17.88
CA VAL A 244 -3.69 -9.69 17.36
C VAL A 244 -2.49 -9.46 16.45
N ALA A 245 -1.29 -9.91 16.84
CA ALA A 245 -0.09 -9.78 16.03
C ALA A 245 -0.21 -10.54 14.70
N THR A 246 -0.74 -11.76 14.72
CA THR A 246 -1.00 -12.55 13.51
C THR A 246 -2.06 -11.89 12.63
N ALA A 247 -3.12 -11.30 13.21
CA ALA A 247 -4.13 -10.58 12.46
C ALA A 247 -3.56 -9.32 11.78
N LEU A 248 -2.69 -8.58 12.48
CA LEU A 248 -1.99 -7.42 11.93
C LEU A 248 -1.08 -7.79 10.75
N ILE A 249 -0.29 -8.86 10.89
CA ILE A 249 0.54 -9.36 9.79
C ILE A 249 -0.36 -9.85 8.65
N GLY A 250 -1.40 -10.64 8.96
CA GLY A 250 -2.37 -11.13 7.97
C GLY A 250 -3.06 -10.01 7.20
N LEU A 251 -3.30 -8.86 7.82
CA LEU A 251 -3.84 -7.67 7.16
C LEU A 251 -2.87 -7.13 6.09
N LEU A 252 -1.56 -7.15 6.34
CA LEU A 252 -0.56 -6.76 5.33
C LEU A 252 -0.59 -7.70 4.12
N TRP A 253 -0.73 -9.01 4.36
CA TRP A 253 -0.87 -10.00 3.29
C TRP A 253 -2.15 -9.84 2.50
N LEU A 254 -3.26 -9.54 3.19
CA LEU A 254 -4.54 -9.26 2.55
C LEU A 254 -4.44 -8.00 1.69
N LEU A 255 -3.85 -6.93 2.22
CA LEU A 255 -3.63 -5.69 1.49
C LEU A 255 -2.76 -5.92 0.25
N ALA A 256 -1.70 -6.70 0.38
CA ALA A 256 -0.81 -7.07 -0.73
C ALA A 256 -1.57 -7.81 -1.84
N ALA A 257 -2.42 -8.77 -1.46
CA ALA A 257 -3.25 -9.48 -2.41
C ALA A 257 -4.26 -8.57 -3.12
N GLN A 258 -4.89 -7.63 -2.39
CA GLN A 258 -5.85 -6.68 -2.99
C GLN A 258 -5.18 -5.70 -3.96
N LEU A 259 -3.93 -5.33 -3.70
CA LEU A 259 -3.16 -4.42 -4.54
C LEU A 259 -2.36 -5.15 -5.65
N GLY A 260 -2.45 -6.49 -5.74
CA GLY A 260 -1.64 -7.27 -6.68
C GLY A 260 -0.13 -7.15 -6.43
N ALA A 261 0.26 -6.73 -5.22
CA ALA A 261 1.62 -6.41 -4.84
C ALA A 261 2.27 -7.55 -4.05
N SER A 262 3.61 -7.57 -4.01
CA SER A 262 4.34 -8.44 -3.11
C SER A 262 4.13 -8.00 -1.66
N PRO A 263 3.85 -8.91 -0.70
CA PRO A 263 3.79 -8.56 0.72
C PRO A 263 5.08 -7.90 1.23
N LEU A 264 6.23 -8.27 0.68
CA LEU A 264 7.52 -7.68 1.04
C LEU A 264 7.58 -6.19 0.70
N LEU A 265 6.97 -5.80 -0.42
CA LEU A 265 6.91 -4.41 -0.83
C LEU A 265 6.09 -3.60 0.16
N ILE A 266 4.92 -4.11 0.57
CA ILE A 266 4.07 -3.45 1.57
C ILE A 266 4.78 -3.34 2.91
N VAL A 267 5.48 -4.40 3.34
CA VAL A 267 6.24 -4.39 4.61
C VAL A 267 7.32 -3.30 4.62
N ASN A 268 7.89 -2.95 3.46
CA ASN A 268 8.91 -1.92 3.32
C ASN A 268 8.35 -0.49 3.22
N THR A 269 7.05 -0.28 3.45
CA THR A 269 6.45 1.07 3.55
C THR A 269 6.38 1.53 5.01
N ASP A 270 6.15 2.81 5.25
CA ASP A 270 5.91 3.36 6.59
C ASP A 270 4.76 2.65 7.34
N LEU A 271 3.67 2.33 6.64
CA LEU A 271 2.55 1.52 7.15
C LEU A 271 3.02 0.11 7.51
N GLY A 272 3.75 -0.55 6.62
CA GLY A 272 4.28 -1.90 6.83
C GLY A 272 5.21 -1.98 8.04
N VAL A 273 6.20 -1.10 8.08
CA VAL A 273 7.16 -0.99 9.19
C VAL A 273 6.45 -0.68 10.50
N SER A 274 5.46 0.23 10.49
CA SER A 274 4.66 0.54 11.69
C SER A 274 3.90 -0.68 12.20
N ILE A 275 3.20 -1.40 11.33
CA ILE A 275 2.42 -2.58 11.69
C ILE A 275 3.33 -3.70 12.24
N VAL A 276 4.46 -3.96 11.57
CA VAL A 276 5.43 -4.98 12.02
C VAL A 276 6.03 -4.58 13.38
N THR A 277 6.41 -3.32 13.56
CA THR A 277 6.98 -2.83 14.83
C THR A 277 5.97 -2.96 15.97
N ILE A 278 4.71 -2.60 15.74
CA ILE A 278 3.63 -2.74 16.73
C ILE A 278 3.39 -4.22 17.07
N ALA A 279 3.37 -5.10 16.06
CA ALA A 279 3.22 -6.54 16.26
C ALA A 279 4.36 -7.13 17.09
N VAL A 280 5.61 -6.76 16.78
CA VAL A 280 6.79 -7.19 17.56
C VAL A 280 6.71 -6.70 19.00
N LEU A 281 6.40 -5.42 19.23
CA LEU A 281 6.27 -4.86 20.58
C LEU A 281 5.15 -5.54 21.38
N LEU A 282 4.03 -5.86 20.74
CA LEU A 282 2.96 -6.65 21.34
C LEU A 282 3.47 -8.01 21.83
N LEU A 283 4.21 -8.73 20.99
CA LEU A 283 4.76 -10.05 21.35
C LEU A 283 5.81 -9.96 22.46
N VAL A 284 6.72 -8.98 22.40
CA VAL A 284 7.72 -8.72 23.46
C VAL A 284 7.03 -8.43 24.79
N ASN A 285 6.01 -7.57 24.79
CA ASN A 285 5.23 -7.24 25.99
C ASN A 285 4.52 -8.48 26.56
N GLY A 286 3.98 -9.33 25.68
CA GLY A 286 3.43 -10.63 26.05
C GLY A 286 4.46 -11.54 26.73
N ALA A 287 5.63 -11.72 26.10
CA ALA A 287 6.71 -12.56 26.60
C ALA A 287 7.22 -12.09 27.97
N VAL A 288 7.47 -10.78 28.14
CA VAL A 288 7.94 -10.20 29.41
C VAL A 288 6.93 -10.44 30.54
N ARG A 289 5.63 -10.25 30.28
CA ARG A 289 4.59 -10.48 31.28
C ARG A 289 4.48 -11.96 31.65
N THR A 290 4.56 -12.86 30.68
CA THR A 290 4.54 -14.30 30.89
C THR A 290 5.76 -14.77 31.68
N ALA A 291 6.96 -14.32 31.34
CA ALA A 291 8.19 -14.64 32.06
C ALA A 291 8.12 -14.19 33.53
N ARG A 292 7.67 -12.95 33.78
CA ARG A 292 7.55 -12.45 35.15
C ARG A 292 6.46 -13.17 35.95
N ALA A 293 5.33 -13.49 35.32
CA ALA A 293 4.29 -14.32 35.93
C ALA A 293 4.85 -15.70 36.31
N TYR A 294 5.61 -16.34 35.42
CA TYR A 294 6.26 -17.62 35.69
C TYR A 294 7.25 -17.56 36.86
N ILE A 295 8.11 -16.54 36.92
CA ILE A 295 9.05 -16.32 38.04
C ILE A 295 8.29 -16.17 39.38
N ALA A 296 7.22 -15.38 39.41
CA ALA A 296 6.41 -15.21 40.61
C ALA A 296 5.64 -16.48 41.03
N ALA A 297 5.39 -17.39 40.10
CA ALA A 297 4.80 -18.69 40.40
C ALA A 297 5.82 -19.61 41.10
N GLN A 298 7.08 -19.57 40.65
CA GLN A 298 8.15 -20.42 41.21
C GLN A 298 8.52 -20.03 42.65
N SER A 299 8.50 -18.73 42.98
CA SER A 299 8.81 -18.25 44.34
C SER A 299 7.79 -18.64 45.40
N VAL A 300 6.58 -19.07 45.01
CA VAL A 300 5.57 -19.60 45.95
C VAL A 300 5.88 -21.05 46.33
N THR A 301 6.49 -21.82 45.44
CA THR A 301 6.82 -23.24 45.67
C THR A 301 7.95 -23.45 46.67
N THR A 302 8.90 -22.53 46.77
CA THR A 302 10.06 -22.62 47.69
C THR A 302 9.73 -22.29 49.14
N LEU A 303 8.61 -21.62 49.43
CA LEU A 303 8.17 -21.30 50.79
C LEU A 303 7.23 -22.36 51.40
N ALA A 304 6.89 -23.41 50.64
CA ALA A 304 5.97 -24.47 51.05
C ALA A 304 6.68 -25.80 51.36
N GLU A 305 7.99 -25.77 51.64
CA GLU A 305 8.70 -26.94 52.16
C GLU A 305 8.36 -27.10 53.65
N PRO A 306 7.84 -28.26 54.11
CA PRO A 306 7.49 -28.45 55.50
C PRO A 306 8.75 -28.52 56.35
N LEU A 307 8.83 -27.68 57.39
CA LEU A 307 9.79 -27.81 58.48
C LEU A 307 9.83 -29.29 58.92
N ALA A 308 11.00 -29.91 58.82
CA ALA A 308 11.23 -31.29 59.25
C ALA A 308 10.74 -31.48 60.70
N PRO A 309 10.06 -32.60 61.03
CA PRO A 309 9.61 -32.82 62.39
C PRO A 309 10.81 -32.96 63.34
N SER A 310 10.93 -32.03 64.29
CA SER A 310 11.93 -32.11 65.35
C SER A 310 11.63 -33.31 66.26
N SER A 311 12.62 -34.19 66.39
CA SER A 311 12.84 -35.21 67.42
C SER A 311 11.79 -35.34 68.54
N ALA A 312 11.03 -36.45 68.52
CA ALA A 312 10.39 -36.96 69.73
C ALA A 312 11.35 -37.91 70.45
N ALA A 313 11.82 -37.53 71.64
CA ALA A 313 12.57 -38.40 72.55
C ALA A 313 11.61 -39.41 73.23
N PRO A 314 12.00 -40.68 73.42
CA PRO A 314 11.13 -41.66 74.06
C PRO A 314 11.14 -41.47 75.58
N TRP A 315 9.94 -41.27 76.13
CA TRP A 315 9.67 -41.29 77.57
C TRP A 315 9.87 -42.71 78.12
N SER A 316 10.72 -42.85 79.13
CA SER A 316 10.87 -44.07 79.92
C SER A 316 9.61 -44.33 80.77
N ARG A 317 9.14 -45.58 80.80
CA ARG A 317 8.21 -46.08 81.81
C ARG A 317 8.89 -47.19 82.61
N ARG A 318 8.91 -46.95 83.93
CA ARG A 318 9.02 -47.87 85.09
C ARG A 318 10.15 -48.90 85.11
#